data_AF-A0A354WXP5-F1
#
_entry.id   AF-A0A354WXP5-F1
#
_cell.length_a   1.000
_cell.length_b   1.000
_cell.length_c   1.000
_cell.angle_alpha   90.00
_cell.angle_beta   90.00
_cell.angle_gamma   90.00
#
_symmetry.space_group_name_H-M   'P 1'
#
loop_
_entity.id
_entity.type
_entity.pdbx_description
1 polymer ?
#
loop_
_entity_poly.entity_id
_entity_poly.type
_entity_poly.pdbx_seq_one_letter_code
_entity_poly.pdbx_strand_id
1 'polypeptide(L)'
;QIMKEGIVSIINASIISLVVFIYNFLMLGDKAITISVSLSLFAVVMFASIFGTVVPLLLDKMKIDPALATGPFITISNDIIGMLIYMFIASALT
;
A
#
# COMPACT_ATOMS: atom_id res chain seq x y z
N GLN A 1 5.14 -19.06 1.58
CA GLN A 1 5.53 -17.71 2.05
C GLN A 1 4.59 -16.65 1.49
N ILE A 2 4.54 -16.45 0.16
CA ILE A 2 3.68 -15.45 -0.50
C ILE A 2 2.20 -15.52 -0.07
N MET A 3 1.59 -16.71 -0.01
CA MET A 3 0.19 -16.86 0.42
C MET A 3 -0.05 -16.44 1.88
N LYS A 4 0.91 -16.71 2.77
CA LYS A 4 0.81 -16.33 4.19
C LYS A 4 0.90 -14.80 4.34
N GLU A 5 1.84 -14.19 3.62
CA GLU A 5 2.01 -12.73 3.63
C GLU A 5 0.84 -12.01 2.96
N GLY A 6 0.27 -12.57 1.89
CA GLY A 6 -0.93 -12.03 1.25
C GLY A 6 -2.17 -12.02 2.16
N ILE A 7 -2.35 -13.05 2.99
CA ILE A 7 -3.44 -13.07 3.99
C ILE A 7 -3.20 -12.00 5.06
N VAL A 8 -1.97 -11.92 5.58
CA VAL A 8 -1.59 -10.91 6.58
C VAL A 8 -1.78 -9.50 6.02
N SER A 9 -1.40 -9.26 4.76
CA SER A 9 -1.54 -7.96 4.12
C SER A 9 -3.00 -7.57 3.92
N ILE A 10 -3.88 -8.50 3.52
CA ILE A 10 -5.31 -8.22 3.38
C ILE A 10 -5.92 -7.81 4.72
N ILE A 11 -5.60 -8.55 5.79
CA ILE A 11 -6.10 -8.25 7.13
C ILE A 11 -5.60 -6.87 7.57
N ASN A 12 -4.30 -6.60 7.43
CA ASN A 12 -3.69 -5.33 7.82
C ASN A 12 -4.23 -4.15 7.01
N ALA A 13 -4.31 -4.30 5.68
CA ALA A 13 -4.85 -3.28 4.79
C ALA A 13 -6.30 -2.95 5.13
N SER A 14 -7.11 -3.96 5.42
CA SER A 14 -8.52 -3.79 5.80
C SER A 14 -8.65 -3.05 7.13
N ILE A 15 -7.86 -3.41 8.14
CA ILE A 15 -7.92 -2.77 9.46
C ILE A 15 -7.53 -1.30 9.35
N ILE A 16 -6.39 -1.00 8.71
CA ILE A 16 -5.88 0.37 8.60
C ILE A 16 -6.85 1.24 7.79
N SER A 17 -7.32 0.76 6.64
CA SER A 17 -8.24 1.53 5.80
C SER A 17 -9.59 1.77 6.47
N LEU A 18 -10.10 0.80 7.22
CA LEU A 18 -11.37 0.90 7.95
C LEU A 18 -11.27 1.90 9.11
N VAL A 19 -10.17 1.88 9.87
CA VAL A 19 -9.93 2.85 10.95
C VAL A 19 -9.91 4.28 10.38
N VAL A 20 -9.18 4.50 9.28
CA VAL A 20 -9.11 5.81 8.63
C VAL A 20 -10.46 6.21 8.01
N PHE A 21 -11.21 5.24 7.47
CA PHE A 21 -12.56 5.48 6.96
C PHE A 21 -13.48 6.01 8.05
N ILE A 22 -13.55 5.32 9.19
CA ILE A 22 -14.41 5.69 10.32
C ILE A 22 -14.01 7.08 10.84
N TYR A 23 -12.71 7.34 10.98
CA TYR A 23 -12.21 8.64 11.41
C TYR A 23 -12.63 9.76 10.46
N ASN A 24 -12.37 9.61 9.16
CA ASN A 24 -12.72 10.63 8.15
C ASN A 24 -14.24 10.83 8.03
N PHE A 25 -15.01 9.75 8.10
CA PHE A 25 -16.46 9.80 8.04
C PHE A 25 -17.04 10.62 9.21
N LEU A 26 -16.47 10.49 10.41
CA LEU A 26 -16.93 11.22 11.60
C LEU A 26 -16.45 12.67 11.67
N MET A 27 -15.26 12.99 11.13
CA MET A 27 -14.65 14.31 11.27
C MET A 27 -14.81 15.23 10.05
N LEU A 28 -14.65 14.70 8.83
CA LEU A 28 -14.66 15.52 7.61
C LEU A 28 -16.04 15.58 6.95
N GLY A 29 -16.82 14.51 7.04
CA GLY A 29 -18.17 14.41 6.44
C GLY A 29 -18.21 14.38 4.90
N ASP A 30 -17.10 14.68 4.22
CA ASP A 30 -16.98 14.56 2.76
C ASP A 30 -16.81 13.09 2.35
N LYS A 31 -17.83 12.56 1.67
CA LYS A 31 -17.88 11.16 1.23
C LYS A 31 -16.83 10.86 0.15
N ALA A 32 -16.59 11.78 -0.78
CA ALA A 32 -15.65 11.57 -1.89
C ALA A 32 -14.22 11.47 -1.36
N ILE A 33 -13.83 12.39 -0.47
CA ILE A 33 -12.52 12.37 0.19
C ILE A 33 -12.37 11.12 1.07
N THR A 34 -13.39 10.80 1.88
CA THR A 34 -13.35 9.66 2.80
C THR A 34 -13.13 8.34 2.05
N ILE A 35 -13.89 8.10 0.97
CA ILE A 35 -13.76 6.88 0.16
C ILE A 35 -12.40 6.88 -0.55
N SER A 36 -11.98 8.01 -1.13
CA SER A 36 -10.71 8.12 -1.85
C SER A 36 -9.52 7.79 -0.96
N VAL A 37 -9.45 8.36 0.23
CA VAL A 37 -8.34 8.15 1.17
C VAL A 37 -8.31 6.70 1.65
N SER A 38 -9.44 6.15 2.07
CA SER A 38 -9.49 4.78 2.61
C SER A 38 -9.21 3.71 1.55
N LEU A 39 -9.75 3.87 0.34
CA LEU A 39 -9.49 2.93 -0.75
C LEU A 39 -8.03 3.00 -1.20
N SER A 40 -7.46 4.21 -1.26
CA SER A 40 -6.04 4.40 -1.56
C SER A 40 -5.16 3.73 -0.52
N LEU A 41 -5.42 3.94 0.77
CA LEU A 41 -4.67 3.29 1.86
C LEU A 41 -4.70 1.77 1.75
N PHE A 42 -5.88 1.19 1.47
CA PHE A 42 -5.99 -0.25 1.26
C PHE A 42 -5.09 -0.73 0.11
N ALA A 43 -5.18 -0.06 -1.05
CA ALA A 43 -4.40 -0.41 -2.23
C ALA A 43 -2.88 -0.23 -2.01
N VAL A 44 -2.47 0.84 -1.34
CA VAL A 44 -1.06 1.11 -1.02
C VAL A 44 -0.48 0.06 -0.08
N VAL A 45 -1.21 -0.33 0.98
CA VAL A 45 -0.73 -1.37 1.92
C VAL A 45 -0.61 -2.73 1.22
N MET A 46 -1.57 -3.06 0.34
CA MET A 46 -1.51 -4.29 -0.47
C MET A 46 -0.30 -4.27 -1.42
N PHE A 47 -0.09 -3.17 -2.14
CA PHE A 47 1.04 -3.01 -3.04
C PHE A 47 2.37 -3.10 -2.28
N ALA A 48 2.52 -2.35 -1.19
CA ALA A 48 3.72 -2.33 -0.36
C ALA A 48 4.10 -3.73 0.15
N SER A 49 3.10 -4.52 0.55
CA SER A 49 3.32 -5.90 1.00
C SER A 49 3.83 -6.80 -0.12
N ILE A 50 3.19 -6.75 -1.30
CA ILE A 50 3.61 -7.55 -2.46
C ILE A 50 5.00 -7.12 -2.91
N PHE A 51 5.25 -5.82 -3.02
CA PHE A 51 6.50 -5.27 -3.49
C PHE A 51 7.66 -5.60 -2.53
N GLY A 52 7.42 -5.48 -1.23
CA GLY A 52 8.38 -5.82 -0.18
C GLY A 52 8.81 -7.28 -0.18
N THR A 53 7.97 -8.18 -0.70
CA THR A 53 8.28 -9.61 -0.82
C THR A 53 8.85 -9.97 -2.18
N VAL A 54 8.23 -9.49 -3.26
CA VAL A 54 8.56 -9.89 -4.64
C VAL A 54 9.90 -9.32 -5.08
N VAL A 55 10.22 -8.07 -4.71
CA VAL A 55 11.46 -7.43 -5.15
C VAL A 55 12.70 -8.13 -4.58
N PRO A 56 12.82 -8.37 -3.27
CA PRO A 56 13.96 -9.12 -2.73
C PRO A 56 14.09 -10.52 -3.34
N LEU A 57 12.97 -11.23 -3.53
CA LEU A 57 12.95 -12.56 -4.16
C LEU A 57 13.41 -12.52 -5.63
N LEU A 58 13.08 -11.47 -6.37
CA LEU A 58 13.50 -11.31 -7.76
C LEU A 58 15.00 -10.99 -7.84
N LEU A 59 15.50 -10.13 -6.97
CA LEU A 59 16.93 -9.81 -6.91
C LEU A 59 17.78 -11.04 -6.56
N ASP A 60 17.34 -11.83 -5.59
CA ASP A 60 17.99 -13.10 -5.23
C ASP A 60 18.09 -14.04 -6.43
N LYS A 61 17.00 -14.18 -7.20
CA LYS A 61 16.98 -14.96 -8.45
C LYS A 61 17.93 -14.42 -9.52
N MET A 62 18.16 -13.11 -9.55
CA MET A 62 19.10 -12.45 -10.46
C MET A 62 20.55 -12.50 -9.94
N LYS A 63 20.81 -13.14 -8.80
CA LYS A 63 22.11 -13.14 -8.09
C LYS A 63 22.56 -11.75 -7.66
N ILE A 64 21.61 -10.86 -7.40
CA ILE A 64 21.83 -9.53 -6.82
C ILE A 64 21.51 -9.62 -5.33
N ASP A 65 22.35 -9.04 -4.48
CA ASP A 65 22.15 -9.06 -3.03
C ASP A 65 20.81 -8.40 -2.64
N PRO A 66 19.85 -9.16 -2.06
CA PRO A 66 18.56 -8.63 -1.63
C PRO A 66 18.66 -7.55 -0.56
N ALA A 67 19.75 -7.50 0.21
CA ALA A 67 20.01 -6.45 1.19
C ALA A 67 20.09 -5.05 0.56
N LEU A 68 20.38 -4.96 -0.74
CA LEU A 68 20.36 -3.71 -1.49
C LEU A 68 18.94 -3.15 -1.66
N ALA A 69 17.92 -4.00 -1.73
CA ALA A 69 16.52 -3.57 -1.87
C ALA A 69 15.85 -3.23 -0.54
N THR A 70 16.18 -3.94 0.54
CA THR A 70 15.50 -3.77 1.84
C THR A 70 15.77 -2.43 2.53
N GLY A 71 16.72 -1.65 1.99
CA GLY A 71 17.02 -0.28 2.40
C GLY A 71 16.18 0.80 1.69
N PRO A 72 16.77 1.96 1.34
CA PRO A 72 16.07 3.13 0.80
C PRO A 72 15.20 2.86 -0.45
N PHE A 73 15.55 1.85 -1.24
CA PHE A 73 14.90 1.56 -2.51
C PHE A 73 13.41 1.20 -2.36
N ILE A 74 13.07 0.28 -1.44
CA ILE A 74 11.67 -0.13 -1.21
C ILE A 74 10.85 1.05 -0.70
N THR A 75 11.38 1.82 0.25
CA THR A 75 10.66 2.98 0.82
C THR A 75 10.40 4.05 -0.23
N ILE A 76 11.41 4.44 -1.02
CA ILE A 76 11.25 5.45 -2.08
C ILE A 76 10.26 4.97 -3.15
N SER A 77 10.35 3.70 -3.54
CA SER A 77 9.42 3.12 -4.51
C SER A 77 7.98 3.12 -3.97
N ASN A 78 7.79 2.75 -2.71
CA ASN A 78 6.47 2.81 -2.06
C ASN A 78 5.94 4.23 -1.94
N ASP A 79 6.78 5.23 -1.68
CA ASP A 79 6.33 6.63 -1.62
C ASP A 79 5.84 7.11 -3.00
N ILE A 80 6.62 6.85 -4.06
CA ILE A 80 6.25 7.24 -5.43
C ILE A 80 4.98 6.52 -5.87
N ILE A 81 4.95 5.18 -5.77
CA ILE A 81 3.79 4.39 -6.19
C ILE A 81 2.58 4.68 -5.30
N GLY A 82 2.80 4.90 -4.00
CA GLY A 82 1.75 5.24 -3.04
C GLY A 82 1.08 6.56 -3.39
N MET A 83 1.85 7.60 -3.70
CA MET A 83 1.32 8.88 -4.18
C MET A 83 0.58 8.72 -5.51
N LEU A 84 1.11 7.94 -6.45
CA LEU A 84 0.43 7.68 -7.73
C LEU A 84 -0.92 6.99 -7.52
N ILE A 85 -0.98 5.93 -6.70
CA ILE A 85 -2.23 5.24 -6.37
C ILE A 85 -3.23 6.22 -5.76
N TYR A 86 -2.80 7.03 -4.79
CA TYR A 86 -3.66 8.02 -4.16
C TYR A 86 -4.18 9.05 -5.16
N MET A 87 -3.30 9.64 -5.99
CA MET A 87 -3.69 10.63 -7.00
C MET A 87 -4.67 10.04 -8.03
N PHE A 88 -4.45 8.81 -8.49
CA PHE A 88 -5.34 8.14 -9.43
C PHE A 88 -6.74 7.90 -8.83
N ILE A 89 -6.79 7.37 -7.61
CA ILE A 89 -8.07 7.08 -6.94
C ILE A 89 -8.79 8.37 -6.59
N ALA A 90 -8.09 9.36 -6.04
CA ALA A 90 -8.66 10.66 -5.72
C ALA A 90 -9.22 11.35 -6.96
N SER A 91 -8.47 11.40 -8.06
CA SER A 91 -8.95 11.98 -9.33
C SER A 91 -10.12 11.23 -9.95
N ALA A 92 -10.30 9.94 -9.66
CA ALA A 92 -11.41 9.16 -10.20
C ALA A 92 -12.71 9.31 -9.38
N LEU A 93 -12.61 9.70 -8.11
CA LEU A 93 -13.70 9.70 -7.14
C LEU A 93 -14.10 11.11 -6.66
N THR A 94 -13.24 12.11 -6.86
CA THR A 94 -13.42 13.51 -6.46
C THR A 94 -13.46 14.39 -7.71
#